data_AF-A0AAV0HP66-F1
#
_entry.id   AF-A0AAV0HP66-F1
#
_cell.length_a   1.000
_cell.length_b   1.000
_cell.length_c   1.000
_cell.angle_alpha   90.00
_cell.angle_beta   90.00
_cell.angle_gamma   90.00
#
_symmetry.space_group_name_H-M   'P 1'
#
loop_
_entity.id
_entity.type
_entity.pdbx_description
1 polymer ?
#
loop_
_entity_poly.entity_id
_entity_poly.type
_entity_poly.pdbx_seq_one_letter_code
_entity_poly.pdbx_strand_id
1 'polypeptide(L)' 'MPVVGGTGVFGFARGKVHFKTYSFDTTTGNGVVECDIYVFHY' A
#
# COMPACT_ATOMS: atom_id res chain seq x y z
N MET A 1 -1.00 -5.39 -4.01
CA MET A 1 -2.22 -4.77 -4.59
C MET A 1 -1.80 -3.67 -5.56
N PRO A 2 -2.49 -3.43 -6.70
CA PRO A 2 -2.09 -2.39 -7.66
C PRO A 2 -2.55 -0.99 -7.23
N VAL A 3 -1.75 0.05 -7.54
CA VAL A 3 -2.20 1.45 -7.44
C VAL A 3 -3.07 1.73 -8.67
N VAL A 4 -4.37 1.93 -8.46
CA VAL A 4 -5.38 1.99 -9.54
C VAL A 4 -5.56 3.42 -10.09
N GLY A 5 -5.05 4.43 -9.38
CA GLY A 5 -5.03 5.82 -9.82
C GLY A 5 -4.63 6.77 -8.68
N GLY A 6 -4.35 8.02 -9.02
CA GLY A 6 -4.01 9.07 -8.06
C GLY A 6 -4.54 10.43 -8.52
N THR A 7 -4.72 11.34 -7.58
CA THR A 7 -5.21 12.71 -7.80
C THR A 7 -4.14 13.72 -7.37
N GLY A 8 -4.09 14.90 -8.01
CA GLY A 8 -3.10 15.94 -7.70
C GLY A 8 -1.71 15.61 -8.24
N VAL A 9 -0.67 15.68 -7.39
CA VAL A 9 0.74 15.38 -7.77
C VAL A 9 0.92 13.93 -8.23
N PHE A 10 0.01 13.04 -7.84
CA PHE A 10 -0.04 11.65 -8.31
C PHE A 10 -1.02 11.47 -9.47
N GLY A 11 -1.30 12.52 -10.24
CA GLY A 11 -2.11 12.44 -11.46
C GLY A 11 -1.51 11.41 -12.42
N PHE A 12 -2.33 10.45 -12.87
CA PHE A 12 -1.90 9.30 -13.69
C PHE A 12 -0.91 8.33 -13.02
N ALA A 13 -0.82 8.35 -11.68
CA ALA A 13 0.04 7.43 -10.94
C ALA A 13 -0.27 5.96 -11.25
N ARG A 14 0.78 5.21 -11.60
CA ARG A 14 0.76 3.76 -11.74
C ARG A 14 1.83 3.16 -10.84
N GLY A 15 1.50 2.06 -10.19
CA GLY A 15 2.38 1.51 -9.16
C GLY A 15 1.95 0.15 -8.65
N LYS A 16 2.84 -0.47 -7.89
CA LYS A 16 2.56 -1.72 -7.18
C LYS A 16 2.77 -1.51 -5.70
N VAL A 17 1.90 -2.12 -4.91
CA VAL A 17 1.98 -2.16 -3.45
C VAL A 17 2.34 -3.57 -3.01
N HIS A 18 3.42 -3.67 -2.24
CA HIS A 18 3.78 -4.86 -1.49
C HIS A 18 3.33 -4.71 -0.03
N PHE A 19 2.71 -5.75 0.49
CA PHE A 19 2.28 -5.82 1.88
C PHE A 19 3.10 -6.88 2.59
N LYS A 20 3.68 -6.53 3.74
CA LYS A 20 4.36 -7.47 4.63
C LYS A 20 3.70 -7.40 6.00
N THR A 21 3.14 -8.51 6.44
CA THR A 21 2.53 -8.60 7.77
C THR A 21 3.63 -8.84 8.80
N TYR A 22 3.81 -7.91 9.74
CA TYR A 22 4.83 -8.02 10.80
C TYR A 22 4.29 -8.76 12.02
N SER A 23 3.10 -8.36 12.47
CA SER A 23 2.42 -9.00 13.57
C SER A 23 0.93 -9.02 13.28
N PHE A 24 0.31 -10.16 13.55
CA PHE A 24 -1.13 -10.31 13.44
C PHE A 24 -1.60 -11.03 14.70
N ASP A 25 -2.17 -10.26 15.60
CA ASP A 25 -2.69 -10.74 16.87
C ASP A 25 -4.14 -11.21 16.64
N THR A 26 -4.30 -12.52 16.42
CA THR A 26 -5.58 -13.16 16.12
C THR A 26 -6.58 -13.08 17.27
N THR A 27 -6.11 -12.81 18.48
CA THR A 27 -6.93 -12.71 19.69
C THR A 27 -7.64 -11.37 19.84
N THR A 28 -6.98 -10.28 19.45
CA THR A 28 -7.56 -8.92 19.48
C THR A 28 -7.97 -8.42 18.09
N GLY A 29 -7.63 -9.17 17.04
CA GLY A 29 -7.85 -8.79 15.64
C GLY A 29 -6.94 -7.66 15.16
N ASN A 30 -5.92 -7.31 15.96
CA ASN A 30 -5.02 -6.21 15.64
C ASN A 30 -3.84 -6.73 14.81
N GLY A 31 -3.54 -6.06 13.70
CA GLY A 31 -2.47 -6.43 12.80
C GLY A 31 -1.64 -5.22 12.39
N VAL A 32 -0.33 -5.35 12.48
CA VAL A 32 0.62 -4.37 11.93
C VAL A 32 1.12 -4.90 10.59
N VAL A 33 0.80 -4.15 9.54
CA VAL A 33 1.20 -4.46 8.17
C VAL A 33 2.06 -3.33 7.64
N GLU A 34 3.29 -3.65 7.25
CA GLU A 34 4.13 -2.72 6.50
C GLU A 34 3.64 -2.68 5.05
N CYS A 35 3.51 -1.46 4.56
CA CYS A 35 3.06 -1.18 3.20
C CYS A 35 4.19 -0.51 2.43
N ASP A 36 4.85 -1.28 1.56
CA ASP A 36 5.82 -0.76 0.62
C ASP A 36 5.10 -0.36 -0.67
N ILE A 37 4.99 0.94 -0.92
CA ILE A 37 4.26 1.49 -2.07
C ILE A 37 5.27 2.10 -3.05
N TYR A 38 5.34 1.54 -4.25
CA TYR A 38 6.15 2.08 -5.34
C TYR A 38 5.24 2.75 -6.37
N VAL A 39 5.37 4.07 -6.52
CA VAL A 39 4.55 4.89 -7.41
C VAL A 39 5.42 5.58 -8.44
N PHE A 40 5.07 5.43 -9.71
CA PHE A 40 5.54 6.29 -10.80
C PHE A 40 4.45 7.32 -11.12
N HIS A 41 4.78 8.60 -11.05
CA HIS A 41 3.93 9.71 -11.46
C HIS A 41 4.74 10.69 -12.33
N TYR A 42 4.03 11.57 -13.06
CA TYR A 42 4.61 12.64 -13.89
C TYR A 42 4.56 14.00 -13.17
#